data_AF-A0A0K1EN50-F1
#
_entry.id   AF-A0A0K1EN50-F1
#
_cell.length_a   1.000
_cell.length_b   1.000
_cell.length_c   1.000
_cell.angle_alpha   90.00
_cell.angle_beta   90.00
_cell.angle_gamma   90.00
#
_symmetry.space_group_name_H-M   'P 1'
#
loop_
_entity.id
_entity.type
_entity.pdbx_description
1 polymer ?
#
loop_
_entity_poly.entity_id
_entity_poly.type
_entity_poly.pdbx_seq_one_letter_code
_entity_poly.pdbx_strand_id
1 'polypeptide(L)'
;MMNRGALVLSIVIGGAALPLGCGGSNPPPPTDVGERQPSDETPRVEQSEGEASQEVETPPSAKPAVDDTIPDDYALSRGDCAQLGKQLAALTHSDQVAQLSSKLTSAQRGQAEKNIADVAARMSDKWIAGCEDALVGKIVERKSIACALAATTVLAFDKCLNVEPNPGQ
;
A
#
# COMPACT_ATOMS: atom_id res chain seq x y z
N MET A 1 -0.59 -28.58 -49.89
CA MET A 1 0.81 -29.06 -49.93
C MET A 1 1.49 -28.62 -48.65
N MET A 2 1.97 -29.59 -47.89
CA MET A 2 2.49 -29.45 -46.53
C MET A 2 3.82 -28.71 -46.46
N ASN A 3 4.09 -27.96 -45.38
CA ASN A 3 5.23 -28.31 -44.53
C ASN A 3 5.10 -27.75 -43.11
N ARG A 4 4.94 -28.65 -42.13
CA ARG A 4 4.98 -28.40 -40.70
C ARG A 4 6.41 -28.71 -40.25
N GLY A 5 7.20 -27.69 -39.96
CA GLY A 5 8.54 -27.84 -39.39
C GLY A 5 8.43 -28.09 -37.89
N ALA A 6 8.53 -29.35 -37.49
CA ALA A 6 8.72 -29.77 -36.11
C ALA A 6 10.14 -29.39 -35.64
N LEU A 7 10.26 -28.62 -34.57
CA LEU A 7 11.53 -28.44 -33.87
C LEU A 7 11.54 -29.36 -32.66
N VAL A 8 12.47 -30.30 -32.73
CA VAL A 8 12.62 -31.46 -31.88
C VAL A 8 13.19 -31.09 -30.51
N LEU A 9 12.57 -31.71 -29.51
CA LEU A 9 12.94 -31.88 -28.12
C LEU A 9 14.44 -32.23 -27.93
N SER A 10 15.18 -31.42 -27.17
CA SER A 10 16.47 -31.82 -26.60
C SER A 10 16.37 -31.81 -25.08
N ILE A 11 16.15 -33.00 -24.51
CA ILE A 11 16.33 -33.29 -23.09
C ILE A 11 17.78 -33.76 -22.92
N VAL A 12 18.55 -33.10 -22.05
CA VAL A 12 19.71 -33.73 -21.40
C VAL A 12 19.60 -33.51 -19.89
N ILE A 13 19.56 -34.64 -19.21
CA ILE A 13 19.47 -34.85 -17.78
C ILE A 13 20.84 -34.56 -17.14
N GLY A 14 20.86 -33.88 -15.99
CA GLY A 14 22.08 -33.64 -15.22
C GLY A 14 21.79 -33.30 -13.77
N GLY A 15 21.33 -34.28 -13.00
CA GLY A 15 21.27 -34.19 -11.54
C GLY A 15 22.67 -34.33 -10.94
N ALA A 16 23.06 -33.37 -10.11
CA ALA A 16 24.14 -33.48 -9.14
C ALA A 16 23.76 -32.71 -7.88
N ALA A 17 23.24 -33.43 -6.89
CA ALA A 17 23.25 -33.01 -5.50
C ALA A 17 24.67 -33.19 -4.96
N LEU A 18 25.18 -32.23 -4.16
CA LEU A 18 26.34 -32.31 -3.25
C LEU A 18 26.48 -30.93 -2.53
N PRO A 19 27.13 -30.81 -1.34
CA PRO A 19 26.52 -30.92 -0.01
C PRO A 19 26.63 -29.63 0.85
N LEU A 20 26.16 -29.74 2.09
CA LEU A 20 26.36 -28.83 3.23
C LEU A 20 27.77 -28.21 3.29
N GLY A 21 27.80 -26.89 3.43
CA GLY A 21 28.98 -26.11 3.82
C GLY A 21 28.61 -25.02 4.81
N CYS A 22 28.55 -25.36 6.10
CA CYS A 22 28.76 -24.41 7.19
C CYS A 22 30.26 -24.09 7.27
N GLY A 23 30.64 -22.83 7.39
CA GLY A 23 31.97 -22.43 7.85
C GLY A 23 32.53 -21.21 7.13
N GLY A 24 32.43 -20.05 7.75
CA GLY A 24 33.02 -18.83 7.24
C GLY A 24 32.73 -17.60 8.09
N SER A 25 33.08 -17.66 9.38
CA SER A 25 33.15 -16.48 10.24
C SER A 25 34.18 -15.49 9.73
N ASN A 26 33.81 -14.22 9.54
CA ASN A 26 34.73 -13.12 9.80
C ASN A 26 33.95 -11.86 10.21
N PRO A 27 34.01 -11.45 11.49
CA PRO A 27 33.44 -10.18 11.93
C PRO A 27 34.40 -9.02 11.59
N PRO A 28 33.91 -7.87 11.10
CA PRO A 28 34.69 -6.64 11.16
C PRO A 28 34.80 -6.14 12.62
N PRO A 29 35.92 -5.50 12.98
CA PRO A 29 36.23 -5.07 14.36
C PRO A 29 35.28 -3.96 14.86
N PRO A 30 35.15 -3.79 16.19
CA PRO A 30 34.42 -2.69 16.81
C PRO A 30 35.20 -1.39 16.64
N THR A 31 34.49 -0.30 16.32
CA THR A 31 35.06 1.05 16.46
C THR A 31 34.08 1.92 17.25
N ASP A 32 34.60 2.27 18.42
CA ASP A 32 34.35 3.42 19.27
C ASP A 32 32.93 3.75 19.77
N VAL A 33 32.86 3.63 21.09
CA VAL A 33 31.89 4.19 22.01
C VAL A 33 32.01 5.71 21.97
N GLY A 34 31.21 6.35 21.13
CA GLY A 34 30.98 7.80 21.18
C GLY A 34 29.90 8.15 22.19
N GLU A 35 30.20 8.03 23.48
CA GLU A 35 29.40 8.56 24.57
C GLU A 35 29.38 10.09 24.49
N ARG A 36 28.23 10.68 24.13
CA ARG A 36 27.86 12.03 24.55
C ARG A 36 26.38 12.06 24.92
N GLN A 37 26.16 11.95 26.22
CA GLN A 37 24.97 12.44 26.90
C GLN A 37 24.95 13.99 26.89
N PRO A 38 23.89 14.63 27.43
CA PRO A 38 22.93 15.46 26.72
C PRO A 38 23.26 16.97 26.84
N SER A 39 22.79 17.78 25.89
CA SER A 39 22.62 19.21 26.15
C SER A 39 21.13 19.53 26.07
N ASP A 40 20.57 19.62 27.27
CA ASP A 40 19.45 20.47 27.62
C ASP A 40 19.75 21.89 27.14
N GLU A 41 18.93 22.41 26.23
CA GLU A 41 18.70 23.85 26.18
C GLU A 41 17.33 24.12 25.56
N THR A 42 16.38 24.46 26.43
CA THR A 42 15.10 25.02 26.04
C THR A 42 15.28 26.53 25.88
N PRO A 43 14.85 27.13 24.76
CA PRO A 43 14.39 28.51 24.81
C PRO A 43 12.88 28.56 24.58
N ARG A 44 12.18 28.88 25.68
CA ARG A 44 10.87 29.52 25.66
C ARG A 44 10.99 30.88 24.97
N VAL A 45 10.16 31.12 23.96
CA VAL A 45 9.85 32.45 23.41
C VAL A 45 8.33 32.48 23.22
N GLU A 46 7.62 33.03 24.19
CA GLU A 46 7.00 34.37 24.11
C GLU A 46 5.94 34.47 23.02
N GLN A 47 4.71 34.21 23.47
CA GLN A 47 3.52 35.05 23.31
C GLN A 47 3.70 36.27 22.38
N SER A 48 3.09 36.21 21.21
CA SER A 48 2.72 37.39 20.44
C SER A 48 1.20 37.40 20.34
N GLU A 49 0.60 38.22 21.21
CA GLU A 49 -0.74 38.74 21.04
C GLU A 49 -0.67 39.91 20.06
N GLY A 50 -1.53 39.87 19.06
CA GLY A 50 -1.76 40.93 18.09
C GLY A 50 -2.48 40.31 16.90
N GLU A 51 -3.50 40.89 16.31
CA GLU A 51 -4.19 42.14 16.53
C GLU A 51 -5.51 41.99 15.75
N ALA A 52 -6.50 42.76 16.16
CA ALA A 52 -7.87 42.82 15.64
C ALA A 52 -8.04 42.56 14.13
N SER A 53 -8.96 41.64 13.78
CA SER A 53 -9.60 41.60 12.47
C SER A 53 -11.10 41.80 12.65
N GLN A 54 -11.55 43.03 12.38
CA GLN A 54 -12.95 43.34 12.10
C GLN A 54 -13.26 42.79 10.70
N GLU A 55 -14.28 41.93 10.57
CA GLU A 55 -14.88 41.67 9.27
C GLU A 55 -16.41 41.50 9.41
N VAL A 56 -17.07 42.63 9.18
CA VAL A 56 -18.33 42.83 8.43
C VAL A 56 -19.31 41.65 8.35
N GLU A 57 -20.40 41.78 9.11
CA GLU A 57 -21.65 41.04 8.91
C GLU A 57 -22.18 41.26 7.48
N THR A 58 -22.31 40.18 6.71
CA THR A 58 -22.94 40.18 5.37
C THR A 58 -24.22 39.32 5.44
N PRO A 59 -25.36 39.77 4.89
CA PRO A 59 -26.68 39.15 5.08
C PRO A 59 -26.82 37.76 4.43
N PRO A 60 -27.80 36.93 4.87
CA PRO A 60 -27.96 35.56 4.40
C PRO A 60 -28.35 35.52 2.92
N SER A 61 -27.40 35.16 2.06
CA SER A 61 -27.68 34.78 0.67
C SER A 61 -28.43 33.45 0.63
N ALA A 62 -29.53 33.46 -0.12
CA ALA A 62 -30.38 32.31 -0.38
C ALA A 62 -29.57 31.11 -0.90
N LYS A 63 -29.89 29.92 -0.37
CA LYS A 63 -29.30 28.65 -0.80
C LYS A 63 -29.55 28.45 -2.30
N PRO A 64 -28.51 28.18 -3.12
CA PRO A 64 -28.72 27.69 -4.47
C PRO A 64 -29.46 26.35 -4.38
N ALA A 65 -30.46 26.16 -5.23
CA ALA A 65 -31.05 24.85 -5.45
C ALA A 65 -29.94 23.89 -5.88
N VAL A 66 -29.78 22.80 -5.14
CA VAL A 66 -28.82 21.73 -5.47
C VAL A 66 -29.35 21.09 -6.74
N ASP A 67 -28.67 21.38 -7.84
CA ASP A 67 -28.78 20.60 -9.07
C ASP A 67 -28.16 19.23 -8.78
N ASP A 68 -28.99 18.21 -8.63
CA ASP A 68 -28.60 16.82 -8.32
C ASP A 68 -27.95 16.11 -9.53
N THR A 69 -27.38 16.85 -10.49
CA THR A 69 -26.71 16.30 -11.66
C THR A 69 -25.22 16.66 -11.62
N ILE A 70 -24.53 16.31 -10.55
CA ILE A 70 -23.06 16.26 -10.57
C ILE A 70 -22.69 14.99 -11.34
N PRO A 71 -22.04 15.07 -12.52
CA PRO A 71 -21.57 13.88 -13.19
C PRO A 71 -20.60 13.13 -12.28
N ASP A 72 -20.70 11.80 -12.22
CA ASP A 72 -19.67 10.94 -11.62
C ASP A 72 -18.43 10.95 -12.55
N ASP A 73 -17.82 12.12 -12.75
CA ASP A 73 -16.66 12.36 -13.63
C ASP A 73 -15.33 12.23 -12.89
N TYR A 74 -15.31 11.48 -11.78
CA TYR A 74 -14.10 11.28 -11.01
C TYR A 74 -13.08 10.47 -11.81
N ALA A 75 -12.07 11.16 -12.34
CA ALA A 75 -10.92 10.54 -12.97
C ALA A 75 -9.96 10.03 -11.89
N LEU A 76 -9.67 8.73 -11.93
CA LEU A 76 -8.71 8.12 -11.01
C LEU A 76 -7.33 8.75 -11.18
N SER A 77 -6.71 9.17 -10.08
CA SER A 77 -5.38 9.75 -10.06
C SER A 77 -4.30 8.74 -9.66
N ARG A 78 -3.03 9.07 -9.93
CA ARG A 78 -1.90 8.29 -9.39
C ARG A 78 -1.89 8.27 -7.86
N GLY A 79 -2.36 9.35 -7.24
CA GLY A 79 -2.50 9.44 -5.78
C GLY A 79 -3.48 8.41 -5.23
N ASP A 80 -4.60 8.20 -5.93
CA ASP A 80 -5.59 7.18 -5.56
C ASP A 80 -5.00 5.77 -5.67
N CYS A 81 -4.29 5.48 -6.76
CA CYS A 81 -3.59 4.20 -6.90
C CYS A 81 -2.63 3.96 -5.73
N ALA A 82 -1.82 4.96 -5.37
CA ALA A 82 -0.89 4.86 -4.25
C ALA A 82 -1.61 4.63 -2.90
N GLN A 83 -2.75 5.29 -2.66
CA GLN A 83 -3.54 5.11 -1.44
C GLN A 83 -4.21 3.72 -1.38
N LEU A 84 -4.83 3.29 -2.49
CA LEU A 84 -5.47 1.98 -2.59
C LEU A 84 -4.44 0.85 -2.44
N GLY A 85 -3.27 0.96 -3.06
CA GLY A 85 -2.18 0.00 -2.90
C GLY A 85 -1.69 -0.12 -1.46
N LYS A 86 -1.50 1.02 -0.77
CA LYS A 86 -1.14 1.04 0.66
C LYS A 86 -2.21 0.36 1.53
N GLN A 87 -3.49 0.62 1.26
CA GLN A 87 -4.57 -0.05 1.97
C GLN A 87 -4.52 -1.57 1.74
N LEU A 88 -4.31 -2.02 0.50
CA LEU A 88 -4.16 -3.44 0.19
C LEU A 88 -2.99 -4.08 0.95
N ALA A 89 -1.82 -3.41 1.03
CA ALA A 89 -0.70 -3.89 1.84
C ALA A 89 -1.06 -4.00 3.32
N ALA A 90 -1.69 -2.97 3.89
CA ALA A 90 -2.08 -2.97 5.30
C ALA A 90 -3.04 -4.14 5.63
N LEU A 91 -4.06 -4.34 4.79
CA LEU A 91 -5.03 -5.42 4.93
C LEU A 91 -4.39 -6.81 4.75
N THR A 92 -3.51 -6.95 3.75
CA THR A 92 -2.78 -8.21 3.52
C THR A 92 -1.92 -8.55 4.72
N HIS A 93 -1.21 -7.55 5.27
CA HIS A 93 -0.39 -7.74 6.46
C HIS A 93 -1.24 -8.16 7.66
N SER A 94 -2.32 -7.44 7.97
CA SER A 94 -3.18 -7.79 9.10
C SER A 94 -3.79 -9.18 8.97
N ASP A 95 -4.28 -9.53 7.77
CA ASP A 95 -4.93 -10.82 7.53
C ASP A 95 -3.93 -11.99 7.67
N GLN A 96 -2.69 -11.82 7.19
CA GLN A 96 -1.66 -12.86 7.31
C GLN A 96 -1.08 -12.97 8.72
N VAL A 97 -0.91 -11.85 9.42
CA VAL A 97 -0.45 -11.86 10.82
C VAL A 97 -1.47 -12.55 11.72
N ALA A 98 -2.78 -12.32 11.50
CA ALA A 98 -3.85 -12.99 12.22
C ALA A 98 -3.86 -14.51 12.02
N GLN A 99 -3.29 -15.01 10.92
CA GLN A 99 -3.17 -16.43 10.61
C GLN A 99 -1.92 -17.10 11.20
N LEU A 100 -1.01 -16.33 11.81
CA LEU A 100 0.20 -16.89 12.42
C LEU A 100 -0.14 -17.80 13.60
N SER A 101 0.51 -18.97 13.65
CA SER A 101 0.28 -19.93 14.73
C SER A 101 0.63 -19.34 16.10
N SER A 102 -0.20 -19.65 17.10
CA SER A 102 0.10 -19.33 18.51
C SER A 102 1.30 -20.11 19.06
N LYS A 103 1.75 -21.17 18.38
CA LYS A 103 2.88 -22.02 18.79
C LYS A 103 4.26 -21.47 18.39
N LEU A 104 4.31 -20.39 17.60
CA LEU A 104 5.57 -19.77 17.21
C LEU A 104 6.26 -19.13 18.40
N THR A 105 7.58 -19.26 18.47
CA THR A 105 8.40 -18.48 19.41
C THR A 105 8.38 -17.00 19.00
N SER A 106 8.76 -16.10 19.92
CA SER A 106 8.84 -14.66 19.63
C SER A 106 9.75 -14.36 18.42
N ALA A 107 10.92 -14.99 18.35
CA ALA A 107 11.85 -14.82 17.23
C ALA A 107 11.25 -15.29 15.89
N GLN A 108 10.55 -16.42 15.89
CA GLN A 108 9.88 -16.94 14.68
C GLN A 108 8.71 -16.07 14.25
N ARG A 109 7.91 -15.59 15.20
CA ARG A 109 6.81 -14.65 14.93
C ARG A 109 7.36 -13.34 14.34
N GLY A 110 8.39 -12.77 14.94
CA GLY A 110 9.02 -11.54 14.43
C GLY A 110 9.60 -11.70 13.02
N GLN A 111 10.21 -12.86 12.70
CA GLN A 111 10.66 -13.12 11.34
C GLN A 111 9.49 -13.32 10.36
N ALA A 112 8.43 -14.00 10.78
CA ALA A 112 7.24 -14.21 9.95
C ALA A 112 6.55 -12.88 9.64
N GLU A 113 6.36 -12.00 10.63
CA GLU A 113 5.80 -10.66 10.45
C GLU A 113 6.63 -9.81 9.47
N LYS A 114 7.97 -9.86 9.56
CA LYS A 114 8.86 -9.19 8.58
C LYS A 114 8.64 -9.72 7.16
N ASN A 115 8.62 -11.04 6.99
CA ASN A 115 8.40 -11.65 5.69
C ASN A 115 7.01 -11.29 5.12
N ILE A 116 5.99 -11.25 5.98
CA ILE A 116 4.63 -10.81 5.60
C ILE A 116 4.65 -9.35 5.14
N ALA A 117 5.32 -8.47 5.88
CA ALA A 117 5.46 -7.06 5.50
C ALA A 117 6.13 -6.89 4.13
N ASP A 118 7.21 -7.65 3.86
CA ASP A 118 7.90 -7.63 2.57
C ASP A 118 6.98 -8.10 1.42
N VAL A 119 6.19 -9.15 1.65
CA VAL A 119 5.23 -9.64 0.66
C VAL A 119 4.11 -8.63 0.42
N ALA A 120 3.55 -8.06 1.48
CA ALA A 120 2.49 -7.05 1.40
C ALA A 120 2.97 -5.80 0.64
N ALA A 121 4.21 -5.34 0.90
CA ALA A 121 4.81 -4.23 0.17
C ALA A 121 4.93 -4.53 -1.33
N ARG A 122 5.47 -5.69 -1.72
CA ARG A 122 5.58 -6.10 -3.13
C ARG A 122 4.22 -6.26 -3.80
N MET A 123 3.20 -6.71 -3.07
CA MET A 123 1.83 -6.79 -3.57
C MET A 123 1.26 -5.39 -3.84
N SER A 124 1.46 -4.45 -2.91
CA SER A 124 1.11 -3.04 -3.10
C SER A 124 1.79 -2.47 -4.34
N ASP A 125 3.12 -2.61 -4.47
CA ASP A 125 3.87 -2.04 -5.60
C ASP A 125 3.35 -2.57 -6.96
N LYS A 126 3.13 -3.88 -7.05
CA LYS A 126 2.56 -4.50 -8.27
C LYS A 126 1.15 -4.00 -8.56
N TRP A 127 0.32 -3.88 -7.53
CA TRP A 127 -1.04 -3.39 -7.68
C TRP A 127 -1.05 -1.92 -8.11
N ILE A 128 -0.22 -1.07 -7.50
CA ILE A 128 -0.06 0.34 -7.87
C ILE A 128 0.37 0.45 -9.33
N ALA A 129 1.38 -0.29 -9.76
CA ALA A 129 1.84 -0.27 -11.14
C ALA A 129 0.73 -0.66 -12.13
N GLY A 130 -0.06 -1.70 -11.82
CA GLY A 130 -1.21 -2.09 -12.64
C GLY A 130 -2.33 -1.06 -12.64
N CYS A 131 -2.61 -0.44 -11.49
CA CYS A 131 -3.60 0.63 -11.36
C CYS A 131 -3.19 1.88 -12.17
N GLU A 132 -1.92 2.28 -12.08
CA GLU A 132 -1.40 3.44 -12.80
C GLU A 132 -1.43 3.24 -14.32
N ASP A 133 -1.08 2.05 -14.78
CA ASP A 133 -1.10 1.70 -16.20
C ASP A 133 -2.53 1.59 -16.75
N ALA A 134 -3.42 0.92 -16.00
CA ALA A 134 -4.72 0.53 -16.52
C ALA A 134 -5.85 1.51 -16.18
N LEU A 135 -5.77 2.28 -15.10
CA LEU A 135 -6.92 2.99 -14.54
C LEU A 135 -6.74 4.50 -14.39
N VAL A 136 -5.52 5.01 -14.31
CA VAL A 136 -5.31 6.47 -14.18
C VAL A 136 -5.89 7.22 -15.38
N GLY A 137 -6.63 8.29 -15.09
CA GLY A 137 -7.36 9.07 -16.06
C GLY A 137 -8.68 8.46 -16.53
N LYS A 138 -9.00 7.22 -16.11
CA LYS A 138 -10.32 6.63 -16.34
C LYS A 138 -11.31 7.13 -15.30
N ILE A 139 -12.54 7.29 -15.75
CA ILE A 139 -13.66 7.63 -14.89
C ILE A 139 -14.05 6.40 -14.08
N VAL A 140 -14.13 6.56 -12.77
CA VAL A 140 -14.51 5.52 -11.83
C VAL A 140 -15.51 6.06 -10.81
N GLU A 141 -16.32 5.17 -10.24
CA GLU A 141 -17.25 5.55 -9.20
C GLU A 141 -16.52 5.94 -7.90
N ARG A 142 -16.68 7.19 -7.44
CA ARG A 142 -16.00 7.68 -6.22
C ARG A 142 -16.36 6.85 -4.98
N LYS A 143 -17.61 6.38 -4.90
CA LYS A 143 -18.11 5.51 -3.82
C LYS A 143 -17.32 4.19 -3.72
N SER A 144 -16.83 3.66 -4.84
CA SER A 144 -16.09 2.40 -4.90
C SER A 144 -14.67 2.55 -4.33
N ILE A 145 -14.01 3.68 -4.61
CA ILE A 145 -12.73 4.04 -3.98
C ILE A 145 -12.91 4.21 -2.47
N ALA A 146 -13.92 4.96 -2.04
CA ALA A 146 -14.19 5.20 -0.62
C ALA A 146 -14.51 3.89 0.13
N CYS A 147 -15.30 3.00 -0.49
CA CYS A 147 -15.58 1.66 0.01
C CYS A 147 -14.28 0.86 0.21
N ALA A 148 -13.41 0.84 -0.81
CA ALA A 148 -12.16 0.07 -0.76
C ALA A 148 -11.21 0.60 0.34
N LEU A 149 -11.09 1.92 0.47
CA LEU A 149 -10.26 2.53 1.52
C LEU A 149 -10.81 2.31 2.94
N ALA A 150 -12.12 2.12 3.09
CA ALA A 150 -12.76 1.79 4.35
C ALA A 150 -12.82 0.28 4.65
N ALA A 151 -12.40 -0.57 3.72
CA ALA A 151 -12.45 -2.02 3.89
C ALA A 151 -11.51 -2.49 5.01
N THR A 152 -11.95 -3.51 5.75
CA THR A 152 -11.20 -4.11 6.87
C THR A 152 -10.62 -5.49 6.55
N THR A 153 -10.88 -6.02 5.36
CA THR A 153 -10.35 -7.30 4.87
C THR A 153 -10.00 -7.18 3.40
N VAL A 154 -9.05 -7.98 2.92
CA VAL A 154 -8.70 -8.02 1.49
C VAL A 154 -9.92 -8.36 0.62
N LEU A 155 -10.81 -9.24 1.09
CA LEU A 155 -12.03 -9.61 0.37
C LEU A 155 -13.01 -8.45 0.23
N ALA A 156 -13.21 -7.65 1.29
CA ALA A 156 -14.08 -6.48 1.23
C ALA A 156 -13.50 -5.41 0.30
N PHE A 157 -12.17 -5.20 0.35
CA PHE A 157 -11.46 -4.30 -0.54
C PHE A 157 -11.70 -4.68 -2.02
N ASP A 158 -11.53 -5.96 -2.35
CA ASP A 158 -11.72 -6.45 -3.71
C ASP A 158 -13.16 -6.28 -4.21
N LYS A 159 -14.15 -6.59 -3.34
CA LYS A 159 -15.57 -6.38 -3.66
C LYS A 159 -15.92 -4.93 -3.96
N CYS A 160 -15.30 -3.98 -3.27
CA CYS A 160 -15.53 -2.56 -3.51
C CYS A 160 -15.02 -2.11 -4.89
N LEU A 161 -13.95 -2.72 -5.41
CA LEU A 161 -13.33 -2.34 -6.68
C LEU A 161 -13.87 -3.12 -7.88
N ASN A 162 -14.41 -4.32 -7.65
CA ASN A 162 -14.96 -5.21 -8.68
C ASN A 162 -16.49 -5.26 -8.65
N VAL A 163 -17.15 -4.11 -8.49
CA VAL A 163 -18.61 -4.04 -8.60
C VAL A 163 -18.97 -4.29 -10.06
N GLU A 164 -19.66 -5.40 -10.34
CA GLU A 164 -20.20 -5.64 -11.69
C GLU A 164 -21.08 -4.45 -12.08
N PRO A 165 -20.91 -3.89 -13.29
CA PRO A 165 -21.79 -2.83 -13.75
C PRO A 165 -23.22 -3.38 -13.76
N ASN A 166 -24.09 -2.78 -12.95
CA ASN A 166 -25.49 -3.15 -12.90
C ASN A 166 -26.11 -2.95 -14.30
N PRO A 167 -26.66 -3.98 -14.97
CA PRO A 167 -27.17 -3.87 -16.34
C PRO A 167 -28.51 -3.09 -16.45
N GLY A 168 -28.72 -2.10 -15.60
CA GLY A 168 -29.98 -1.34 -15.47
C GLY A 168 -29.81 0.18 -15.39
N GLN A 169 -28.68 0.74 -15.83
CA GLN A 169 -28.51 2.17 -16.08
C GLN A 169 -28.29 2.43 -17.57
#